data_AF-A0A7V9RTQ8-F1
#
_entry.id   AF-A0A7V9RTQ8-F1
#
_cell.length_a   1.000
_cell.length_b   1.000
_cell.length_c   1.000
_cell.angle_alpha   90.00
_cell.angle_beta   90.00
_cell.angle_gamma   90.00
#
_symmetry.space_group_name_H-M   'P 1'
#
loop_
_entity.id
_entity.type
_entity.pdbx_description
1 polymer ?
#
loop_
_entity_poly.entity_id
_entity_poly.type
_entity_poly.pdbx_seq_one_letter_code
_entity_poly.pdbx_strand_id
1 'polypeptide(L)' 'VTDRYYKGFPRTMEELLKSVLIFKEKKEVIMFNIKKFTLLNTRVKNEMIRYLEEFYQIIDDKKSLQSAFITNARTN' A
#
# COMPACT_ATOMS: atom_id res chain seq x y z
N VAL A 1 2.02 -22.47 -13.96
CA VAL A 1 2.44 -21.08 -14.16
C VAL A 1 2.53 -20.45 -12.78
N THR A 2 3.71 -20.05 -12.31
CA THR A 2 3.87 -19.33 -11.04
C THR A 2 3.88 -17.83 -11.34
N ASP A 3 2.90 -17.10 -10.80
CA ASP A 3 2.84 -15.66 -10.95
C ASP A 3 4.08 -15.03 -10.32
N ARG A 4 4.89 -14.36 -11.15
CA ARG A 4 6.08 -13.65 -10.69
C ARG A 4 5.66 -12.28 -10.14
N TYR A 5 5.34 -12.23 -8.86
CA TYR A 5 5.11 -10.96 -8.17
C TYR A 5 6.43 -10.17 -8.07
N TYR A 6 6.43 -8.92 -8.56
CA TYR A 6 7.55 -8.01 -8.39
C TYR A 6 7.54 -7.45 -6.97
N LYS A 7 8.21 -8.15 -6.03
CA LYS A 7 8.24 -7.80 -4.60
C LYS A 7 9.38 -6.86 -4.19
N GLY A 8 10.11 -6.32 -5.18
CA GLY A 8 11.29 -5.47 -4.95
C GLY A 8 12.43 -6.19 -4.21
N PHE A 9 13.43 -5.41 -3.82
CA PHE A 9 14.53 -5.85 -2.97
C PHE A 9 14.22 -5.54 -1.50
N PRO A 10 14.73 -6.34 -0.55
CA PRO A 10 14.53 -6.08 0.87
C PRO A 10 15.08 -4.70 1.25
N ARG A 11 14.28 -3.93 1.98
CA ARG A 11 14.66 -2.63 2.56
C ARG A 11 14.79 -2.74 4.06
N THR A 12 15.45 -1.77 4.68
CA THR A 12 15.52 -1.71 6.13
C THR A 12 14.17 -1.28 6.71
N MET A 13 13.85 -1.75 7.91
CA MET A 13 12.62 -1.32 8.59
C MET A 13 12.60 0.19 8.84
N GLU A 14 13.76 0.81 9.06
CA GLU A 14 13.86 2.26 9.26
C GLU A 14 13.44 3.06 8.01
N GLU A 15 13.93 2.67 6.83
CA GLU A 15 13.54 3.29 5.56
C GLU A 15 12.05 3.11 5.27
N LEU A 16 11.51 1.92 5.56
CA LEU A 16 10.09 1.64 5.39
C LEU A 16 9.23 2.51 6.30
N LEU A 17 9.60 2.66 7.58
CA LEU A 17 8.84 3.48 8.52
C LEU A 17 8.78 4.95 8.11
N LYS A 18 9.89 5.52 7.59
CA LYS A 18 9.91 6.89 7.04
C LYS A 18 8.90 7.05 5.90
N SER A 19 8.83 6.07 5.01
CA SER A 19 7.90 6.08 3.87
C SER A 19 6.45 5.90 4.32
N VAL A 20 6.20 4.93 5.22
CA VAL A 20 4.87 4.64 5.76
C VAL A 20 4.30 5.86 6.50
N LEU A 21 5.12 6.62 7.21
CA LEU A 21 4.70 7.85 7.87
C LEU A 21 4.08 8.85 6.88
N ILE A 22 4.73 9.08 5.73
CA ILE A 22 4.23 9.97 4.68
C ILE A 22 2.86 9.50 4.17
N PHE A 23 2.71 8.19 3.91
CA PHE A 23 1.42 7.64 3.47
C PHE A 23 0.32 7.77 4.53
N LYS A 24 0.66 7.57 5.81
CA LYS A 24 -0.28 7.76 6.93
C LYS A 24 -0.76 9.20 7.02
N GLU A 25 0.15 10.17 6.96
CA GLU A 25 -0.18 11.60 7.01
C GLU A 25 -1.07 12.04 5.82
N LYS A 26 -0.92 11.40 4.66
CA LYS A 26 -1.68 11.74 3.45
C LYS A 26 -2.93 10.89 3.23
N LYS A 27 -3.22 9.89 4.07
CA LYS A 27 -4.32 8.94 3.91
C LYS A 27 -5.66 9.61 3.65
N GLU A 28 -6.06 10.53 4.54
CA GLU A 28 -7.34 11.24 4.42
C GLU A 28 -7.45 12.04 3.13
N VAL A 29 -6.37 12.75 2.77
CA VAL A 29 -6.32 13.56 1.55
C VAL A 29 -6.45 12.68 0.30
N ILE A 30 -5.76 11.54 0.25
CA ILE A 30 -5.83 10.60 -0.87
C ILE A 30 -7.26 10.03 -1.00
N MET A 31 -7.83 9.54 0.10
CA MET A 31 -9.18 8.97 0.11
C MET A 31 -10.23 9.99 -0.29
N PHE A 32 -10.11 11.23 0.19
CA PHE A 32 -11.00 12.33 -0.18
C PHE A 32 -10.96 12.64 -1.67
N ASN A 33 -9.76 12.73 -2.25
CA ASN A 33 -9.60 13.03 -3.68
C ASN A 33 -10.28 11.99 -4.56
N ILE A 34 -10.15 10.69 -4.24
CA ILE A 34 -10.81 9.60 -5.00
C ILE A 34 -12.33 9.72 -4.90
N LYS A 35 -12.86 9.97 -3.70
CA LYS A 35 -14.31 10.13 -3.49
C LYS A 35 -14.86 11.31 -4.29
N LYS A 36 -14.14 12.43 -4.32
CA LYS A 36 -14.55 13.68 -4.98
C LYS A 36 -14.34 13.69 -6.49
N PHE A 37 -13.57 12.76 -7.05
CA PHE A 37 -13.26 12.76 -8.47
C PHE A 37 -14.49 12.45 -9.34
N THR A 38 -15.06 13.44 -10.02
CA THR A 38 -16.37 13.32 -10.67
C THR A 38 -16.37 12.48 -11.94
N LEU A 39 -15.22 12.35 -12.61
CA LEU A 39 -15.10 11.59 -13.87
C LEU A 39 -15.09 10.07 -13.68
N LEU A 40 -14.90 9.59 -12.45
CA LEU A 40 -14.99 8.16 -12.13
C LEU A 40 -16.40 7.81 -11.67
N ASN A 41 -16.90 6.69 -12.17
CA ASN A 41 -18.15 6.12 -11.67
C ASN A 41 -17.98 5.55 -10.25
N THR A 42 -19.10 5.38 -9.54
CA THR A 42 -19.11 4.91 -8.14
C THR A 42 -18.45 3.54 -7.97
N ARG A 43 -18.63 2.63 -8.93
CA ARG A 43 -18.03 1.28 -8.86
C ARG A 43 -16.50 1.36 -8.84
N VAL A 44 -15.91 2.09 -9.77
CA VAL A 44 -14.45 2.23 -9.87
C VAL A 44 -13.90 2.94 -8.64
N LYS A 45 -14.59 3.96 -8.12
CA LYS A 45 -14.20 4.60 -6.84
C LYS A 45 -14.15 3.61 -5.69
N ASN A 46 -15.16 2.76 -5.55
CA ASN A 46 -15.22 1.76 -4.48
C ASN A 46 -14.10 0.71 -4.64
N GLU A 47 -13.81 0.27 -5.86
CA GLU A 47 -12.70 -0.64 -6.14
C GLU A 47 -11.35 -0.03 -5.76
N MET A 48 -11.11 1.24 -6.11
CA MET A 48 -9.90 1.97 -5.72
C MET A 48 -9.78 2.18 -4.21
N ILE A 49 -10.88 2.55 -3.55
CA ILE A 49 -10.91 2.74 -2.10
C ILE A 49 -10.59 1.42 -1.40
N ARG A 50 -11.22 0.32 -1.81
CA ARG A 50 -10.95 -1.01 -1.24
C ARG A 50 -9.49 -1.42 -1.40
N TYR A 51 -8.91 -1.22 -2.60
CA TYR A 51 -7.49 -1.48 -2.83
C TYR A 51 -6.59 -0.67 -1.88
N LEU A 52 -6.89 0.61 -1.69
CA LEU A 52 -6.13 1.44 -0.76
C LEU A 52 -6.36 1.04 0.70
N GLU A 53 -7.56 0.63 1.09
CA GLU A 53 -7.83 0.13 2.44
C GLU A 53 -7.00 -1.13 2.74
N GLU A 54 -6.95 -2.09 1.82
CA GLU A 54 -6.09 -3.27 1.92
C GLU A 54 -4.60 -2.88 2.03
N PHE A 55 -4.17 -1.90 1.24
CA PHE A 55 -2.81 -1.35 1.35
C PHE A 55 -2.53 -0.74 2.74
N TYR A 56 -3.45 0.08 3.26
CA TYR A 56 -3.30 0.68 4.58
C TYR A 56 -3.29 -0.38 5.69
N GLN A 57 -4.09 -1.44 5.58
CA GLN A 57 -4.05 -2.58 6.50
C GLN A 57 -2.66 -3.24 6.56
N ILE A 58 -2.00 -3.40 5.41
CA ILE A 58 -0.65 -3.99 5.33
C ILE A 58 0.40 -3.10 5.99
N ILE A 59 0.37 -1.79 5.74
CA ILE A 59 1.39 -0.88 6.28
C ILE A 59 1.14 -0.43 7.73
N ASP A 60 -0.10 -0.58 8.22
CA ASP A 60 -0.46 -0.29 9.61
C ASP A 60 -0.03 -1.41 10.56
N ASP A 61 0.07 -2.65 10.09
CA ASP A 61 0.60 -3.78 10.86
C ASP A 61 2.10 -4.00 10.61
N LYS A 62 2.91 -3.88 11.68
CA LYS A 62 4.36 -4.06 11.62
C LYS A 62 4.78 -5.44 11.09
N LYS A 63 4.04 -6.50 11.43
CA LYS A 63 4.35 -7.87 10.97
C LYS A 63 4.07 -8.02 9.48
N SER A 64 2.92 -7.52 9.03
CA SER A 64 2.52 -7.51 7.62
C SER A 64 3.48 -6.66 6.78
N LEU A 65 3.88 -5.48 7.26
CA LEU A 65 4.87 -4.62 6.62
C LEU A 65 6.22 -5.34 6.46
N GLN A 66 6.73 -5.95 7.53
CA GLN A 66 7.97 -6.72 7.47
C GLN A 66 7.85 -7.90 6.51
N SER A 67 6.75 -8.64 6.56
CA SER A 67 6.51 -9.80 5.70
C SER A 67 6.46 -9.40 4.22
N ALA A 68 5.74 -8.32 3.90
CA ALA A 68 5.52 -7.86 2.54
C ALA A 68 6.79 -7.29 1.89
N PHE A 69 7.60 -6.53 2.64
CA PHE A 69 8.70 -5.74 2.08
C PHE A 69 10.10 -6.23 2.46
N ILE A 70 10.23 -7.16 3.43
CA ILE A 70 11.52 -7.71 3.88
C ILE A 70 11.55 -9.22 3.70
N THR A 71 10.68 -9.96 4.40
CA THR A 71 10.74 -11.43 4.45
C THR A 71 10.45 -12.08 3.10
N ASN A 72 9.47 -11.57 2.36
CA ASN A 72 9.08 -12.11 1.06
C ASN A 72 9.69 -11.34 -0.12
N ALA A 73 10.58 -10.38 0.13
CA ALA A 73 11.26 -9.64 -0.92
C ALA A 73 12.20 -10.57 -1.70
N ARG A 74 12.60 -10.19 -2.92
CA ARG A 74 13.57 -10.99 -3.67
C ARG A 74 14.92 -10.99 -2.95
N THR A 75 15.35 -12.17 -2.52
CA THR A 75 16.75 -12.48 -2.22
C THR A 75 17.35 -13.14 -3.46
N ASN A 76 18.49 -12.63 -3.94
CA ASN A 76 19.22 -13.23 -5.06
C ASN A 76 19.71 -14.63 -4.72
#